data_AF-A0A856MJ61-F1
#
_entry.id   AF-A0A856MJ61-F1
#
_cell.length_a   1.000
_cell.length_b   1.000
_cell.length_c   1.000
_cell.angle_alpha   90.00
_cell.angle_beta   90.00
_cell.angle_gamma   90.00
#
_symmetry.space_group_name_H-M   'P 1'
#
loop_
_entity.id
_entity.type
_entity.pdbx_description
1 polymer ?
#
loop_
_entity_poly.entity_id
_entity_poly.type
_entity_poly.pdbx_seq_one_letter_code
_entity_poly.pdbx_strand_id
1 'polypeptide(L)'
;MFKQILTGSYIFVFLLVSSLSAHAQAPKPTSPSSSPSPQVPGTSQTKVSPEELQKFANSIKQLTAIKQGAVKQMADVINKSGLTQERFLEIYKSQQNPPEKLKRAMTSQEKQQYEKAFTSLKSIQEQADTNMQQVLQKEGLGLERFNQIQVAISQDPALQQKVQQMIRS
;
A
#
# COMPACT_ATOMS: atom_id res chain seq x y z
N MET A 1 -44.88 7.27 2.33
CA MET A 1 -44.84 5.82 2.62
C MET A 1 -43.38 5.43 2.83
N PHE A 2 -43.01 5.10 4.07
CA PHE A 2 -41.67 4.68 4.51
C PHE A 2 -41.65 3.17 4.74
N LYS A 3 -40.67 2.46 4.15
CA LYS A 3 -40.11 1.16 4.58
C LYS A 3 -38.66 1.13 4.05
N GLN A 4 -37.62 1.37 4.86
CA GLN A 4 -36.81 0.40 5.63
C GLN A 4 -36.48 -0.86 4.79
N ILE A 5 -35.21 -1.27 4.56
CA ILE A 5 -34.18 -1.75 5.50
C ILE A 5 -32.81 -1.60 4.76
N LEU A 6 -31.79 -0.89 5.25
CA LEU A 6 -30.83 -1.12 6.35
C LEU A 6 -29.69 -2.14 6.06
N THR A 7 -28.46 -1.60 6.06
CA THR A 7 -27.18 -2.14 6.57
C THR A 7 -26.51 -3.37 5.95
N GLY A 8 -25.33 -3.08 5.39
CA GLY A 8 -24.16 -3.97 5.36
C GLY A 8 -22.86 -3.18 5.45
N SER A 9 -22.81 -2.13 6.30
CA SER A 9 -21.58 -1.42 6.64
C SER A 9 -21.02 -2.01 7.92
N TYR A 10 -19.96 -2.82 7.81
CA TYR A 10 -19.17 -3.24 8.96
C TYR A 10 -18.30 -2.07 9.41
N ILE A 11 -18.90 -1.13 10.13
CA ILE A 11 -18.15 -0.30 11.07
C ILE A 11 -17.90 -1.20 12.27
N PHE A 12 -16.67 -1.66 12.44
CA PHE A 12 -16.21 -2.30 13.67
C PHE A 12 -16.13 -1.22 14.76
N VAL A 13 -17.28 -0.89 15.36
CA VAL A 13 -17.33 -0.09 16.58
C VAL A 13 -17.07 -1.04 17.74
N PHE A 14 -15.87 -0.98 18.31
CA PHE A 14 -15.60 -1.53 19.64
C PHE A 14 -16.39 -0.74 20.68
N LEU A 15 -17.62 -1.15 21.00
CA LEU A 15 -18.31 -0.74 22.23
C LEU A 15 -18.09 -1.81 23.28
N LEU A 16 -17.09 -1.60 24.13
CA LEU A 16 -16.94 -2.35 25.37
C LEU A 16 -17.98 -1.86 26.39
N VAL A 17 -18.67 -2.86 26.93
CA VAL A 17 -19.73 -2.84 27.94
C VAL A 17 -19.34 -1.96 29.13
N SER A 18 -20.10 -0.89 29.34
CA SER A 18 -20.11 -0.14 30.60
C SER A 18 -21.25 -0.65 31.47
N SER A 19 -20.95 -1.57 32.37
CA SER A 19 -21.85 -1.94 33.46
C SER A 19 -22.04 -0.75 34.41
N LEU A 20 -23.29 -0.43 34.69
CA LEU A 20 -23.74 0.55 35.68
C LEU A 20 -23.23 0.19 37.08
N SER A 21 -22.48 1.09 37.70
CA SER A 21 -22.45 1.27 39.15
C SER A 21 -22.94 2.69 39.46
N ALA A 22 -24.15 2.78 40.03
CA ALA A 22 -24.74 4.01 40.48
C ALA A 22 -24.52 4.18 42.00
N HIS A 23 -24.07 5.39 42.38
CA HIS A 23 -24.07 6.05 43.69
C HIS A 23 -23.09 5.62 44.80
N ALA A 24 -22.07 6.46 45.00
CA ALA A 24 -21.86 7.21 46.25
C ALA A 24 -20.89 8.39 46.01
N GLN A 25 -21.21 9.58 46.55
CA GLN A 25 -20.44 10.82 46.44
C GLN A 25 -19.32 10.90 47.50
N ALA A 26 -18.11 11.35 47.12
CA ALA A 26 -17.15 12.17 47.90
C ALA A 26 -15.88 12.47 47.04
N PRO A 27 -15.09 13.54 47.32
CA PRO A 27 -14.58 14.50 46.31
C PRO A 27 -13.22 14.18 45.63
N LYS A 28 -12.94 14.95 44.55
CA LYS A 28 -11.73 15.00 43.67
C LYS A 28 -10.39 14.86 44.42
N PRO A 29 -9.35 14.30 43.75
CA PRO A 29 -8.43 15.16 42.98
C PRO A 29 -8.31 14.77 41.50
N THR A 30 -8.23 15.79 40.65
CA THR A 30 -7.85 15.75 39.24
C THR A 30 -6.40 15.30 39.04
N SER A 31 -6.21 14.28 38.20
CA SER A 31 -4.94 14.02 37.51
C SER A 31 -5.24 13.75 36.02
N PRO A 32 -4.76 14.59 35.09
CA PRO A 32 -4.91 14.34 33.66
C PRO A 32 -3.86 13.31 33.21
N SER A 33 -4.26 12.05 33.04
CA SER A 33 -3.43 11.07 32.34
C SER A 33 -3.52 11.32 30.83
N SER A 34 -2.61 12.16 30.37
CA SER A 34 -2.29 12.37 28.96
C SER A 34 -1.74 11.06 28.40
N SER A 35 -2.51 10.37 27.57
CA SER A 35 -1.93 9.35 26.70
C SER A 35 -1.10 10.08 25.64
N PRO A 36 0.19 9.77 25.45
CA PRO A 36 0.96 10.35 24.37
C PRO A 36 0.35 9.86 23.05
N SER A 37 -0.36 10.74 22.34
CA SER A 37 -0.51 10.56 20.90
C SER A 37 0.89 10.46 20.30
N PRO A 38 1.13 9.59 19.30
CA PRO A 38 2.33 9.65 18.50
C PRO A 38 2.45 11.06 17.94
N GLN A 39 3.34 11.84 18.55
CA GLN A 39 3.72 13.15 18.10
C GLN A 39 4.37 12.93 16.74
N VAL A 40 3.65 13.24 15.66
CA VAL A 40 4.26 13.38 14.34
C VAL A 40 5.34 14.46 14.53
N PRO A 41 6.62 14.15 14.35
CA PRO A 41 7.67 15.16 14.49
C PRO A 41 7.33 16.36 13.61
N GLY A 42 7.48 17.55 14.18
CA GLY A 42 7.05 18.81 13.60
C GLY A 42 7.41 18.95 12.12
N THR A 43 6.48 19.55 11.39
CA THR A 43 6.59 19.94 9.98
C THR A 43 7.81 20.83 9.76
N SER A 44 8.98 20.24 9.63
CA SER A 44 10.04 20.82 8.84
C SER A 44 9.53 20.76 7.41
N GLN A 45 9.06 21.88 6.87
CA GLN A 45 8.77 21.99 5.43
C GLN A 45 10.04 21.56 4.71
N THR A 46 10.02 20.34 4.19
CA THR A 46 11.17 19.79 3.47
C THR A 46 11.30 20.63 2.22
N LYS A 47 12.29 21.51 2.19
CA LYS A 47 12.54 22.36 1.02
C LYS A 47 12.97 21.43 -0.13
N VAL A 48 12.22 21.45 -1.22
CA VAL A 48 12.51 20.71 -2.44
C VAL A 48 13.05 21.69 -3.47
N SER A 49 14.27 21.46 -3.97
CA SER A 49 14.84 22.31 -5.02
C SER A 49 14.22 22.01 -6.40
N PRO A 50 14.31 22.93 -7.37
CA PRO A 50 13.89 22.65 -8.75
C PRO A 50 14.61 21.45 -9.37
N GLU A 51 15.89 21.28 -9.07
CA GLU A 51 16.71 20.16 -9.56
C GLU A 51 16.26 18.83 -8.96
N GLU A 52 15.97 18.81 -7.66
CA GLU A 52 15.44 17.63 -6.98
C GLU A 52 14.06 17.25 -7.50
N LEU A 53 13.22 18.24 -7.78
CA LEU A 53 11.90 18.03 -8.37
C LEU A 53 12.01 17.44 -9.79
N GLN A 54 13.00 17.87 -10.57
CA GLN A 54 13.26 17.32 -11.90
C GLN A 54 13.75 15.87 -11.82
N LYS A 55 14.72 15.57 -10.95
CA LYS A 55 15.20 14.19 -10.70
C LYS A 55 14.08 13.28 -10.24
N PHE A 56 13.21 13.78 -9.36
CA PHE A 56 12.02 13.08 -8.92
C PHE A 56 11.07 12.79 -10.09
N ALA A 57 10.76 13.79 -10.93
CA ALA A 57 9.90 13.61 -12.10
C ALA A 57 10.46 12.57 -13.08
N ASN A 58 11.78 12.63 -13.36
CA ASN A 58 12.47 11.65 -14.22
C ASN A 58 12.42 10.23 -13.62
N SER A 59 12.64 10.12 -12.30
CA SER A 59 12.52 8.88 -11.56
C SER A 59 11.11 8.31 -11.71
N ILE A 60 10.06 9.11 -11.48
CA ILE A 60 8.66 8.67 -11.60
C ILE A 60 8.35 8.13 -12.99
N LYS A 61 8.81 8.78 -14.06
CA LYS A 61 8.64 8.28 -15.44
C LYS A 61 9.21 6.88 -15.60
N GLN A 62 10.45 6.68 -15.19
CA GLN A 62 11.16 5.40 -15.33
C GLN A 62 10.57 4.31 -14.42
N LEU A 63 10.28 4.64 -13.16
CA LEU A 63 9.65 3.73 -12.19
C LEU A 63 8.26 3.30 -12.66
N THR A 64 7.49 4.20 -13.28
CA THR A 64 6.18 3.88 -13.87
C THR A 64 6.32 2.87 -15.00
N ALA A 65 7.29 3.04 -15.89
CA ALA A 65 7.55 2.10 -16.97
C ALA A 65 7.97 0.71 -16.44
N ILE A 66 8.86 0.66 -15.44
CA ILE A 66 9.26 -0.60 -14.78
C ILE A 66 8.04 -1.31 -14.19
N LYS A 67 7.21 -0.58 -13.44
CA LYS A 67 5.99 -1.13 -12.82
C LYS A 67 5.02 -1.68 -13.86
N GLN A 68 4.77 -0.94 -14.94
CA GLN A 68 3.88 -1.39 -16.01
C GLN A 68 4.42 -2.63 -16.72
N GLY A 69 5.73 -2.67 -16.97
CA GLY A 69 6.41 -3.84 -17.54
C GLY A 69 6.26 -5.07 -16.65
N ALA A 70 6.53 -4.93 -15.35
CA ALA A 70 6.38 -6.00 -14.37
C ALA A 70 4.94 -6.52 -14.31
N VAL A 71 3.94 -5.64 -14.23
CA VAL A 71 2.51 -6.02 -14.23
C VAL A 71 2.15 -6.83 -15.48
N LYS A 72 2.62 -6.41 -16.67
CA LYS A 72 2.39 -7.15 -17.90
C LYS A 72 3.03 -8.54 -17.87
N GLN A 73 4.29 -8.63 -17.44
CA GLN A 73 5.00 -9.91 -17.33
C GLN A 73 4.32 -10.85 -16.33
N MET A 74 3.82 -10.32 -15.21
CA MET A 74 3.09 -11.10 -14.22
C MET A 74 1.78 -11.67 -14.80
N ALA A 75 1.02 -10.86 -15.53
CA ALA A 75 -0.19 -11.32 -16.22
C ALA A 75 0.14 -12.43 -17.25
N ASP A 76 1.20 -12.25 -18.04
CA ASP A 76 1.64 -13.25 -19.01
C ASP A 76 2.05 -14.58 -18.35
N VAL A 77 2.72 -14.54 -17.20
CA VAL A 77 3.09 -15.73 -16.43
C VAL A 77 1.85 -16.48 -15.94
N ILE A 78 0.86 -15.76 -15.40
CA ILE A 78 -0.40 -16.38 -14.94
C ILE A 78 -1.14 -17.02 -16.11
N ASN A 79 -1.29 -16.29 -17.23
CA ASN A 79 -1.94 -16.81 -18.43
C ASN A 79 -1.26 -18.07 -18.99
N LYS A 80 0.08 -18.13 -18.96
CA LYS A 80 0.87 -19.29 -19.43
C LYS A 80 0.93 -20.45 -18.42
N SER A 81 0.52 -20.23 -17.17
CA SER A 81 0.53 -21.26 -16.13
C SER A 81 -0.54 -22.34 -16.35
N GLY A 82 -1.59 -22.02 -17.11
CA GLY A 82 -2.77 -22.86 -17.25
C GLY A 82 -3.79 -22.69 -16.12
N LEU A 83 -3.56 -21.76 -15.19
CA LEU A 83 -4.55 -21.28 -14.23
C LEU A 83 -5.23 -20.02 -14.78
N THR A 84 -6.52 -19.84 -14.45
CA THR A 84 -7.15 -18.53 -14.59
C THR A 84 -6.61 -17.57 -13.52
N GLN A 85 -6.69 -16.26 -13.77
CA GLN A 85 -6.26 -15.27 -12.80
C GLN A 85 -7.05 -15.38 -11.49
N GLU A 86 -8.35 -15.62 -11.56
CA GLU A 86 -9.21 -15.80 -10.38
C GLU A 86 -8.76 -17.02 -9.57
N ARG A 87 -8.45 -18.13 -10.25
CA ARG A 87 -8.03 -19.35 -9.57
C ARG A 87 -6.65 -19.20 -8.93
N PHE A 88 -5.71 -18.56 -9.62
CA PHE A 88 -4.41 -18.22 -9.07
C PHE A 88 -4.56 -17.35 -7.81
N LEU A 89 -5.37 -16.30 -7.86
CA LEU A 89 -5.61 -15.40 -6.72
C LEU A 89 -6.29 -16.09 -5.54
N GLU A 90 -7.25 -16.98 -5.80
CA GLU A 90 -7.89 -17.80 -4.75
C GLU A 90 -6.86 -18.68 -4.03
N ILE A 91 -6.02 -19.38 -4.79
CA ILE A 91 -4.94 -20.21 -4.23
C ILE A 91 -3.95 -19.34 -3.45
N TYR A 92 -3.54 -18.20 -4.02
CA TYR A 92 -2.60 -17.28 -3.37
C TYR A 92 -3.11 -16.81 -2.01
N LYS A 93 -4.38 -16.39 -1.93
CA LYS A 93 -5.04 -15.96 -0.68
C LYS A 93 -5.15 -17.07 0.35
N SER A 94 -5.36 -18.31 -0.10
CA SER A 94 -5.37 -19.47 0.80
C SER A 94 -4.02 -19.78 1.44
N GLN A 95 -2.94 -19.24 0.89
CA GLN A 95 -1.58 -19.37 1.42
C GLN A 95 -1.08 -18.12 2.16
N GLN A 96 -1.92 -17.09 2.28
CA GLN A 96 -1.60 -15.90 3.09
C GLN A 96 -1.75 -16.18 4.58
N ASN A 97 -1.31 -15.22 5.40
CA ASN A 97 -1.51 -15.24 6.84
C ASN A 97 -2.40 -14.05 7.26
N PRO A 98 -3.62 -14.28 7.77
CA PRO A 98 -4.29 -15.58 7.93
C PRO A 98 -4.77 -16.17 6.58
N PRO A 99 -4.88 -17.51 6.46
CA PRO A 99 -5.27 -18.16 5.22
C PRO A 99 -6.77 -18.01 4.94
N GLU A 100 -7.12 -17.62 3.71
CA GLU A 100 -8.51 -17.67 3.24
C GLU A 100 -8.92 -19.11 2.88
N LYS A 101 -10.16 -19.51 3.16
CA LYS A 101 -10.67 -20.83 2.77
C LYS A 101 -10.86 -20.90 1.26
N LEU A 102 -10.36 -21.98 0.65
CA LEU A 102 -10.65 -22.30 -0.74
C LEU A 102 -12.13 -22.61 -0.95
N LYS A 103 -12.68 -22.18 -2.08
CA LYS A 103 -14.04 -22.53 -2.52
C LYS A 103 -14.14 -24.00 -2.90
N ARG A 104 -13.05 -24.57 -3.42
CA ARG A 104 -12.90 -25.99 -3.70
C ARG A 104 -11.47 -26.47 -3.46
N ALA A 105 -11.34 -27.76 -3.18
CA ALA A 105 -10.04 -28.41 -3.05
C ALA A 105 -9.14 -28.14 -4.27
N MET A 106 -7.86 -27.95 -4.00
CA MET A 106 -6.82 -27.79 -5.01
C MET A 106 -6.46 -29.15 -5.59
N THR A 107 -6.36 -29.25 -6.92
CA THR A 107 -5.86 -30.47 -7.56
C THR A 107 -4.33 -30.50 -7.57
N SER A 108 -3.72 -31.68 -7.75
CA SER A 108 -2.26 -31.80 -7.88
C SER A 108 -1.70 -31.02 -9.08
N GLN A 109 -2.45 -30.97 -10.18
CA GLN A 109 -2.08 -30.17 -11.35
C GLN A 109 -2.09 -28.68 -11.03
N GLU A 110 -3.13 -28.18 -10.36
CA GLU A 110 -3.20 -26.77 -9.95
C GLU A 110 -2.06 -26.40 -9.02
N LYS A 111 -1.67 -27.31 -8.12
CA LYS A 111 -0.54 -27.11 -7.22
C LYS A 111 0.75 -26.87 -8.00
N GLN A 112 1.06 -27.74 -8.96
CA GLN A 112 2.25 -27.60 -9.79
C GLN A 112 2.22 -26.33 -10.65
N GLN A 113 1.08 -26.01 -11.26
CA GLN A 113 0.91 -24.79 -12.06
C GLN A 113 1.10 -23.53 -11.21
N TYR A 114 0.52 -23.52 -10.02
CA TYR A 114 0.62 -22.42 -9.07
C TYR A 114 2.07 -22.23 -8.62
N GLU A 115 2.75 -23.30 -8.17
CA GLU A 115 4.14 -23.23 -7.68
C GLU A 115 5.06 -22.64 -8.76
N LYS A 116 4.96 -23.13 -10.00
CA LYS A 116 5.73 -22.62 -11.14
C LYS A 116 5.44 -21.14 -11.40
N ALA A 117 4.16 -20.76 -11.47
CA ALA A 117 3.77 -19.38 -11.69
C ALA A 117 4.26 -18.48 -10.56
N PHE A 118 4.09 -18.90 -9.31
CA PHE A 118 4.50 -18.16 -8.12
C PHE A 118 6.01 -17.92 -8.09
N THR A 119 6.84 -18.91 -8.40
CA THR A 119 8.29 -18.73 -8.51
C THR A 119 8.65 -17.70 -9.58
N SER A 120 8.03 -17.75 -10.76
CA SER A 120 8.27 -16.76 -11.82
C SER A 120 7.80 -15.36 -11.42
N LEU A 121 6.65 -15.23 -10.76
CA LEU A 121 6.14 -13.95 -10.26
C LEU A 121 7.09 -13.33 -9.22
N LYS A 122 7.64 -14.14 -8.31
CA LYS A 122 8.63 -13.70 -7.34
C LYS A 122 9.88 -13.14 -8.03
N SER A 123 10.39 -13.83 -9.05
CA SER A 123 11.55 -13.35 -9.81
C SER A 123 11.27 -12.03 -10.55
N ILE A 124 10.07 -11.87 -11.13
CA ILE A 124 9.67 -10.61 -11.78
C ILE A 124 9.62 -9.47 -10.75
N GLN A 125 9.07 -9.72 -9.55
CA GLN A 125 9.02 -8.74 -8.47
C GLN A 125 10.43 -8.33 -8.03
N GLU A 126 11.32 -9.29 -7.75
CA GLU A 126 12.71 -9.01 -7.34
C GLU A 126 13.50 -8.23 -8.40
N GLN A 127 13.30 -8.55 -9.68
CA GLN A 127 13.92 -7.82 -10.78
C GLN A 127 13.38 -6.39 -10.88
N ALA A 128 12.07 -6.20 -10.71
CA ALA A 128 11.46 -4.89 -10.71
C ALA A 128 11.99 -4.03 -9.56
N ASP A 129 12.07 -4.58 -8.34
CA ASP A 129 12.61 -3.90 -7.16
C ASP A 129 14.08 -3.49 -7.37
N THR A 130 14.89 -4.39 -7.93
CA THR A 130 16.29 -4.09 -8.29
C THR A 130 16.37 -2.95 -9.30
N ASN A 131 15.55 -2.99 -10.36
CA ASN A 131 15.54 -1.94 -11.38
C ASN A 131 15.09 -0.59 -10.81
N MET A 132 14.13 -0.59 -9.88
CA MET A 132 13.68 0.63 -9.21
C MET A 132 14.80 1.26 -8.37
N GLN A 133 15.54 0.45 -7.61
CA GLN A 133 16.71 0.92 -6.85
C GLN A 133 17.79 1.51 -7.79
N GLN A 134 18.05 0.86 -8.91
CA GLN A 134 19.01 1.35 -9.90
C GLN A 134 18.59 2.69 -10.54
N VAL A 135 17.29 2.89 -10.82
CA VAL A 135 16.79 4.18 -11.33
C VAL A 135 17.08 5.30 -10.34
N LEU A 136 16.75 5.08 -9.06
CA LEU A 136 16.98 6.07 -8.01
C LEU A 136 18.47 6.40 -7.83
N GLN A 137 19.34 5.39 -7.88
CA GLN A 137 20.80 5.59 -7.86
C GLN A 137 21.30 6.39 -9.07
N LYS A 138 20.83 6.07 -10.28
CA LYS A 138 21.24 6.76 -11.53
C LYS A 138 20.84 8.23 -11.56
N GLU A 139 19.65 8.56 -11.04
CA GLU A 139 19.18 9.94 -10.93
C GLU A 139 19.90 10.72 -9.81
N GLY A 140 20.76 10.05 -9.03
CA GLY A 140 21.42 10.64 -7.87
C GLY A 140 20.41 11.04 -6.79
N LEU A 141 19.33 10.26 -6.65
CA LEU A 141 18.23 10.52 -5.74
C LEU A 141 18.00 9.29 -4.86
N GLY A 142 18.60 9.27 -3.67
CA GLY A 142 18.45 8.16 -2.73
C GLY A 142 16.98 7.92 -2.32
N LEU A 143 16.65 6.68 -1.94
CA LEU A 143 15.29 6.26 -1.60
C LEU A 143 14.66 7.13 -0.49
N GLU A 144 15.43 7.43 0.55
CA GLU A 144 14.96 8.28 1.65
C GLU A 144 14.57 9.68 1.13
N ARG A 145 15.44 10.30 0.32
CA ARG A 145 15.19 11.62 -0.24
C ARG A 145 14.01 11.61 -1.20
N PHE A 146 13.89 10.57 -2.03
CA PHE A 146 12.73 10.37 -2.90
C PHE A 146 11.43 10.34 -2.08
N ASN A 147 11.38 9.59 -0.97
CA ASN A 147 10.20 9.52 -0.09
C ASN A 147 9.91 10.86 0.59
N GLN A 148 10.93 11.58 1.06
CA GLN A 148 10.76 12.93 1.63
C GLN A 148 10.17 13.91 0.61
N ILE A 149 10.67 13.91 -0.63
CA ILE A 149 10.14 14.74 -1.72
C ILE A 149 8.69 14.34 -2.03
N GLN A 150 8.35 13.05 -2.04
CA GLN A 150 6.98 12.59 -2.24
C GLN A 150 6.03 13.13 -1.16
N VAL A 151 6.45 13.14 0.10
CA VAL A 151 5.67 13.73 1.22
C VAL A 151 5.55 15.25 1.07
N ALA A 152 6.62 15.95 0.69
CA ALA A 152 6.56 17.39 0.45
C ALA A 152 5.60 17.74 -0.70
N ILE A 153 5.66 17.00 -1.81
CA ILE A 153 4.73 17.14 -2.94
C ILE A 153 3.29 16.85 -2.49
N SER A 154 3.03 15.82 -1.67
CA SER A 154 1.65 15.50 -1.27
C SER A 154 1.00 16.60 -0.41
N GLN A 155 1.81 17.44 0.25
CA GLN A 155 1.37 18.54 1.11
C GLN A 155 1.32 19.91 0.42
N ASP A 156 1.94 20.06 -0.76
CA ASP A 156 2.04 21.35 -1.46
C ASP A 156 1.42 21.26 -2.88
N PRO A 157 0.23 21.84 -3.10
CA PRO A 157 -0.44 21.85 -4.41
C PRO A 157 0.39 22.47 -5.54
N ALA A 158 1.24 23.47 -5.26
CA ALA A 158 2.08 24.09 -6.28
C ALA A 158 3.19 23.12 -6.72
N LEU A 159 3.78 22.37 -5.78
CA LEU A 159 4.72 21.31 -6.11
C LEU A 159 4.05 20.17 -6.89
N GLN A 160 2.80 19.80 -6.55
CA GLN A 160 2.03 18.80 -7.31
C GLN A 160 1.83 19.21 -8.77
N GLN A 161 1.43 20.46 -9.01
CA GLN A 161 1.25 20.96 -10.37
C GLN A 161 2.57 20.96 -11.14
N LYS A 162 3.64 21.42 -10.50
CA LYS A 162 4.97 21.51 -11.14
C LYS A 162 5.55 20.15 -11.49
N VAL A 163 5.47 19.17 -10.59
CA VAL A 163 5.95 17.80 -10.89
C VAL A 163 5.11 17.15 -11.99
N GLN A 164 3.78 17.37 -12.00
CA GLN A 164 2.91 16.85 -13.06
C GLN A 164 3.26 17.43 -14.43
N GLN A 165 3.59 18.72 -14.50
CA GLN A 165 4.07 19.34 -15.73
C GLN A 165 5.38 18.69 -16.18
N MET A 166 6.37 18.57 -15.28
CA MET A 166 7.65 17.91 -15.59
C MET A 166 7.51 16.46 -16.05
N ILE A 167 6.49 15.74 -15.53
CA ILE A 167 6.17 14.37 -15.95
C ILE A 167 5.55 14.34 -17.35
N ARG A 168 4.83 15.38 -17.77
CA ARG A 168 4.16 15.44 -19.08
C ARG A 168 5.03 16.01 -20.20
N SER A 169 6.02 16.84 -19.86
CA SER A 169 7.04 17.35 -20.78
C SER A 169 7.95 16.25 -21.29
#